data_AF-A0A0B2WVF7-F1
#
_entry.id   AF-A0A0B2WVF7-F1
#
_cell.length_a   1.000
_cell.length_b   1.000
_cell.length_c   1.000
_cell.angle_alpha   90.00
_cell.angle_beta   90.00
_cell.angle_gamma   90.00
#
_symmetry.space_group_name_H-M   'P 1'
#
loop_
_entity.id
_entity.type
_entity.pdbx_description
1 polymer ?
#
loop_
_entity_poly.entity_id
_entity_poly.type
_entity_poly.pdbx_seq_one_letter_code
_entity_poly.pdbx_strand_id
1 'polypeptide(L)'
;MQARQGGKPLSRKQPVSRELVPAGYHNHMLYLSMLEYMNKYVVSDLVLFDTGVNPHRVELQYWSYFPDVMMSMIISSCLTHQVIRCHATQDNFPLTSSNARGQLVHGAKHGVSSFQNPSVGVIYRHHQRTLRQLGEDLNDADLRYSDTVLVAVITLMRVEIQQSAFGAWPTHLHAARAIIAQRGGFKSFLPENGTSICEALTTFIFMDVLGAIFTPGNMLRARDARHQLEYIPFLGAVFRNGANSDFPCADQLLECIIRIDHVRLLGQGAMADAPDLDTACWQIFCRIASFDPAAWAQYQLLELAPSPFPEGRDNGAAGLDAPHATIASMTEDLARAFQYAVMLYCMRTLYMDRGKSIADLLASPPAAALALRGQSTRLDPLLLCTTEG
;
A
#
# COMPACT_ATOMS: atom_id res chain seq x y z
N MET A 1 -38.38 -43.82 -19.20
CA MET A 1 -37.61 -44.39 -18.07
C MET A 1 -36.16 -44.57 -18.51
N GLN A 2 -35.28 -43.63 -18.14
CA GLN A 2 -33.83 -43.78 -18.24
C GLN A 2 -33.22 -43.13 -17.00
N ALA A 3 -32.33 -43.88 -16.35
CA ALA A 3 -31.82 -43.67 -15.02
C ALA A 3 -30.84 -42.48 -14.96
N ARG A 4 -31.04 -41.57 -14.01
CA ARG A 4 -30.03 -40.61 -13.57
C ARG A 4 -29.03 -41.35 -12.68
N GLN A 5 -27.78 -41.45 -13.15
CA GLN A 5 -26.65 -41.91 -12.34
C GLN A 5 -26.41 -40.91 -11.20
N GLY A 6 -26.31 -41.47 -9.99
CA GLY A 6 -26.09 -40.72 -8.75
C GLY A 6 -24.69 -40.13 -8.66
N GLY A 7 -24.63 -38.83 -8.38
CA GLY A 7 -23.40 -38.19 -7.92
C GLY A 7 -22.97 -38.78 -6.59
N LYS A 8 -21.73 -39.25 -6.51
CA LYS A 8 -21.10 -39.67 -5.26
C LYS A 8 -21.11 -38.51 -4.26
N PRO A 9 -21.60 -38.68 -3.02
CA PRO A 9 -21.48 -37.66 -2.00
C PRO A 9 -19.99 -37.43 -1.68
N LEU A 10 -19.59 -36.16 -1.64
CA LEU A 10 -18.29 -35.72 -1.14
C LEU A 10 -18.03 -36.38 0.22
N SER A 11 -16.95 -37.14 0.30
CA SER A 11 -16.46 -37.75 1.53
C SER A 11 -16.34 -36.67 2.62
N ARG A 12 -17.24 -36.74 3.59
CA ARG A 12 -17.20 -35.90 4.79
C ARG A 12 -15.99 -36.39 5.60
N LYS A 13 -14.90 -35.61 5.63
CA LYS A 13 -13.68 -35.94 6.39
C LYS A 13 -14.09 -36.37 7.81
N GLN A 14 -13.81 -37.62 8.16
CA GLN A 14 -14.10 -38.17 9.49
C GLN A 14 -13.30 -37.38 10.54
N PRO A 15 -13.95 -36.85 11.60
CA PRO A 15 -13.22 -36.20 12.67
C PRO A 15 -12.36 -37.23 13.43
N VAL A 16 -11.08 -36.91 13.64
CA VAL A 16 -10.16 -37.74 14.44
C VAL A 16 -10.72 -37.86 15.86
N SER A 17 -10.72 -39.07 16.42
CA SER A 17 -11.17 -39.32 17.80
C SER A 17 -10.38 -38.44 18.78
N ARG A 18 -11.05 -37.80 19.74
CA ARG A 18 -10.44 -36.83 20.68
C ARG A 18 -9.24 -37.40 21.45
N GLU A 19 -9.21 -38.70 21.66
CA GLU A 19 -8.14 -39.43 22.38
C GLU A 19 -6.89 -39.65 21.52
N LEU A 20 -6.98 -39.51 20.19
CA LEU A 20 -5.90 -39.68 19.23
C LEU A 20 -5.36 -38.34 18.70
N VAL A 21 -5.84 -37.21 19.24
CA VAL A 21 -5.44 -35.88 18.80
C VAL A 21 -4.12 -35.47 19.49
N PRO A 22 -3.01 -35.29 18.75
CA PRO A 22 -1.75 -34.83 19.34
C PRO A 22 -1.89 -33.48 20.04
N ALA A 23 -1.06 -33.25 21.06
CA ALA A 23 -0.99 -31.95 21.72
C ALA A 23 -0.74 -30.83 20.68
N GLY A 24 -1.52 -29.74 20.76
CA GLY A 24 -1.40 -28.61 19.84
C GLY A 24 -2.03 -28.81 18.45
N TYR A 25 -2.58 -29.99 18.12
CA TYR A 25 -3.16 -30.28 16.80
C TYR A 25 -4.16 -29.23 16.31
N HIS A 26 -5.10 -28.80 17.17
CA HIS A 26 -6.10 -27.79 16.79
C HIS A 26 -5.46 -26.42 16.50
N ASN A 27 -4.39 -26.05 17.21
CA ASN A 27 -3.68 -24.81 16.95
C ASN A 27 -2.90 -24.89 15.63
N HIS A 28 -2.19 -26.01 15.39
CA HIS A 28 -1.47 -26.22 14.13
C HIS A 28 -2.41 -26.28 12.92
N MET A 29 -3.58 -26.91 13.07
CA MET A 29 -4.61 -26.90 12.04
C MET A 29 -5.13 -25.49 11.75
N LEU A 30 -5.33 -24.68 12.79
CA LEU A 30 -5.70 -23.27 12.62
C LEU A 30 -4.59 -22.49 11.92
N TYR A 31 -3.33 -22.71 12.30
CA TYR A 31 -2.15 -22.05 11.72
C TYR A 31 -2.06 -22.33 10.22
N LEU A 32 -2.07 -23.60 9.83
CA LEU A 32 -2.01 -24.02 8.44
C LEU A 32 -3.21 -23.48 7.64
N SER A 33 -4.43 -23.59 8.20
CA SER A 33 -5.64 -23.07 7.55
C SER A 33 -5.58 -21.56 7.33
N MET A 34 -5.04 -20.79 8.28
CA MET A 34 -4.91 -19.34 8.13
C MET A 34 -3.78 -18.96 7.16
N LEU A 35 -2.67 -19.71 7.12
CA LEU A 35 -1.61 -19.48 6.12
C LEU A 35 -2.10 -19.82 4.70
N GLU A 36 -2.84 -20.92 4.54
CA GLU A 36 -3.52 -21.25 3.28
C GLU A 36 -4.49 -20.14 2.87
N TYR A 37 -5.30 -19.65 3.81
CA TYR A 37 -6.21 -18.54 3.56
C TYR A 37 -5.46 -17.25 3.17
N MET A 38 -4.37 -16.92 3.86
CA MET A 38 -3.54 -15.76 3.60
C MET A 38 -2.99 -15.80 2.17
N ASN A 39 -2.34 -16.90 1.80
CA ASN A 39 -1.80 -17.11 0.46
C ASN A 39 -2.85 -17.05 -0.63
N LYS A 40 -4.08 -17.47 -0.32
CA LYS A 40 -5.17 -17.56 -1.29
C LYS A 40 -5.93 -16.24 -1.48
N TYR A 41 -6.07 -15.45 -0.41
CA TYR A 41 -7.01 -14.33 -0.42
C TYR A 41 -6.45 -13.01 0.11
N VAL A 42 -5.33 -13.00 0.82
CA VAL A 42 -4.77 -11.76 1.39
C VAL A 42 -3.56 -11.32 0.59
N VAL A 43 -2.65 -12.24 0.27
CA VAL A 43 -1.37 -11.98 -0.41
C VAL A 43 -1.53 -11.29 -1.78
N SER A 44 -2.61 -11.60 -2.51
CA SER A 44 -2.95 -10.95 -3.77
C SER A 44 -3.26 -9.47 -3.63
N ASP A 45 -3.76 -9.06 -2.46
CA ASP A 45 -4.13 -7.66 -2.19
C ASP A 45 -2.92 -6.85 -1.71
N LEU A 46 -1.75 -7.50 -1.55
CA LEU A 46 -0.52 -6.90 -1.02
C LEU A 46 0.47 -6.46 -2.07
N VAL A 47 0.13 -6.64 -3.35
CA VAL A 47 0.97 -6.35 -4.50
C VAL A 47 0.12 -5.77 -5.62
N LEU A 48 0.75 -5.05 -6.54
CA LEU A 48 0.05 -4.58 -7.75
C LEU A 48 -0.40 -5.74 -8.63
N PHE A 49 0.46 -6.76 -8.76
CA PHE A 49 0.24 -7.93 -9.59
C PHE A 49 0.66 -9.20 -8.86
N ASP A 50 -0.28 -10.11 -8.64
CA ASP A 50 0.02 -11.40 -8.00
C ASP A 50 0.66 -12.36 -9.01
N THR A 51 1.94 -12.64 -8.81
CA THR A 51 2.72 -13.58 -9.63
C THR A 51 3.24 -14.74 -8.77
N GLY A 52 3.90 -15.71 -9.40
CA GLY A 52 4.53 -16.83 -8.68
C GLY A 52 5.62 -16.40 -7.70
N VAL A 53 6.14 -15.17 -7.81
CA VAL A 53 7.24 -14.62 -6.99
C VAL A 53 6.76 -13.56 -6.00
N ASN A 54 5.49 -13.58 -5.61
CA ASN A 54 4.95 -12.65 -4.61
C ASN A 54 5.70 -12.80 -3.26
N PRO A 55 6.39 -11.75 -2.77
CA PRO A 55 7.24 -11.83 -1.58
C PRO A 55 6.46 -12.03 -0.27
N HIS A 56 5.14 -11.79 -0.29
CA HIS A 56 4.28 -11.97 0.88
C HIS A 56 3.73 -13.40 0.99
N ARG A 57 3.96 -14.25 -0.03
CA ARG A 57 3.49 -15.63 -0.06
C ARG A 57 4.34 -16.49 0.88
N VAL A 58 3.70 -17.22 1.78
CA VAL A 58 4.38 -18.10 2.73
C VAL A 58 4.44 -19.52 2.19
N GLU A 59 5.66 -20.06 2.10
CA GLU A 59 5.86 -21.48 1.84
C GLU A 59 5.41 -22.30 3.05
N LEU A 60 4.31 -23.05 2.88
CA LEU A 60 3.69 -23.79 3.97
C LEU A 60 4.62 -24.84 4.58
N GLN A 61 5.63 -25.33 3.85
CA GLN A 61 6.60 -26.29 4.40
C GLN A 61 7.45 -25.72 5.54
N TYR A 62 7.59 -24.40 5.63
CA TYR A 62 8.39 -23.71 6.64
C TYR A 62 7.54 -23.08 7.75
N TRP A 63 6.24 -23.39 7.82
CA TRP A 63 5.31 -22.78 8.78
C TRP A 63 5.78 -22.89 10.24
N SER A 64 6.46 -23.98 10.60
CA SER A 64 6.92 -24.24 11.97
C SER A 64 8.08 -23.33 12.41
N TYR A 65 8.73 -22.64 11.47
CA TYR A 65 9.80 -21.68 11.77
C TYR A 65 9.29 -20.27 12.04
N PHE A 66 7.98 -20.01 11.83
CA PHE A 66 7.41 -18.70 12.10
C PHE A 66 7.29 -18.47 13.61
N PRO A 67 7.72 -17.30 14.11
CA PRO A 67 7.51 -16.93 15.50
C PRO A 67 6.02 -16.93 15.86
N ASP A 68 5.68 -17.41 17.07
CA ASP A 68 4.30 -17.45 17.60
C ASP A 68 3.59 -16.09 17.55
N VAL A 69 4.35 -15.00 17.74
CA VAL A 69 3.87 -13.63 17.63
C VAL A 69 3.39 -13.30 16.22
N MET A 70 4.15 -13.70 15.20
CA MET A 70 3.79 -13.52 13.78
C MET A 70 2.56 -14.36 13.42
N MET A 71 2.52 -15.62 13.85
CA MET A 71 1.37 -16.50 13.62
C MET A 71 0.09 -15.94 14.23
N SER A 72 0.16 -15.37 15.43
CA SER A 72 -1.00 -14.73 16.07
C SER A 72 -1.50 -13.52 15.27
N MET A 73 -0.60 -12.71 14.72
CA MET A 73 -0.96 -11.59 13.84
C MET A 73 -1.59 -12.07 12.53
N ILE A 74 -1.04 -13.10 11.90
CA ILE A 74 -1.58 -13.70 10.67
C ILE A 74 -3.00 -14.19 10.89
N ILE A 75 -3.25 -14.91 11.99
CA ILE A 75 -4.60 -15.40 12.33
C ILE A 75 -5.57 -14.24 12.53
N SER A 76 -5.16 -13.23 13.30
CA SER A 76 -5.96 -12.03 13.54
C SER A 76 -6.32 -11.34 12.22
N SER A 77 -5.33 -11.08 11.37
CA SER A 77 -5.50 -10.45 10.06
C SER A 77 -6.39 -11.27 9.12
N CYS A 78 -6.16 -12.58 9.01
CA CYS A 78 -6.95 -13.46 8.14
C CYS A 78 -8.41 -13.54 8.57
N LEU A 79 -8.68 -13.69 9.87
CA LEU A 79 -10.04 -13.73 10.39
C LEU A 79 -10.72 -12.35 10.25
N THR A 80 -10.01 -11.25 10.49
CA THR A 80 -10.52 -9.90 10.18
C THR A 80 -10.88 -9.78 8.70
N HIS A 81 -10.00 -10.24 7.82
CA HIS A 81 -10.25 -10.23 6.38
C HIS A 81 -11.49 -11.05 6.01
N GLN A 82 -11.67 -12.24 6.60
CA GLN A 82 -12.88 -13.07 6.41
C GLN A 82 -14.14 -12.33 6.85
N VAL A 83 -14.11 -11.66 8.00
CA VAL A 83 -15.25 -10.88 8.50
C VAL A 83 -15.61 -9.76 7.51
N ILE A 84 -14.62 -9.01 7.03
CA ILE A 84 -14.82 -7.92 6.05
C ILE A 84 -15.40 -8.47 4.75
N ARG A 85 -14.87 -9.58 4.23
CA ARG A 85 -15.37 -10.19 3.00
C ARG A 85 -16.80 -10.72 3.14
N CYS A 86 -17.14 -11.33 4.27
CA CYS A 86 -18.51 -11.74 4.55
C CYS A 86 -19.47 -10.55 4.54
N HIS A 87 -19.07 -9.40 5.09
CA HIS A 87 -19.85 -8.17 5.07
C HIS A 87 -20.05 -7.63 3.65
N ALA A 88 -18.99 -7.55 2.84
CA ALA A 88 -19.06 -7.09 1.45
C ALA A 88 -19.93 -7.98 0.55
N THR A 89 -20.08 -9.27 0.86
CA THR A 89 -21.00 -10.17 0.14
C THR A 89 -22.45 -10.09 0.61
N GLN A 90 -22.70 -9.58 1.83
CA GLN A 90 -24.04 -9.39 2.38
C GLN A 90 -24.63 -8.05 1.95
N ASP A 91 -23.80 -7.00 1.96
CA ASP A 91 -24.12 -5.73 1.32
C ASP A 91 -23.82 -5.85 -0.16
N ASN A 92 -24.82 -6.20 -0.98
CA ASN A 92 -24.71 -6.12 -2.44
C ASN A 92 -24.39 -4.67 -2.84
N PHE A 93 -23.11 -4.29 -2.86
CA PHE A 93 -22.67 -3.08 -3.53
C PHE A 93 -22.95 -3.29 -5.02
N PRO A 94 -23.86 -2.52 -5.63
CA PRO A 94 -24.05 -2.62 -7.06
C PRO A 94 -22.71 -2.28 -7.72
N LEU A 95 -22.09 -3.29 -8.36
CA LEU A 95 -20.95 -3.12 -9.25
C LEU A 95 -21.36 -2.06 -10.28
N THR A 96 -20.86 -0.82 -10.14
CA THR A 96 -20.99 0.24 -11.13
C THR A 96 -20.06 -0.04 -12.32
N SER A 97 -20.29 -1.17 -12.99
CA SER A 97 -19.66 -1.53 -14.26
C SER A 97 -20.59 -1.19 -15.43
N SER A 98 -21.06 0.05 -15.47
CA SER A 98 -21.63 0.60 -16.70
C SER A 98 -21.36 2.09 -16.73
N ASN A 99 -20.69 2.53 -17.81
CA ASN A 99 -20.49 3.92 -18.20
C ASN A 99 -21.53 4.86 -17.59
N ALA A 100 -21.07 5.74 -16.70
CA ALA A 100 -21.89 6.76 -16.05
C ALA A 100 -22.35 7.81 -17.08
N ARG A 101 -23.32 7.45 -17.92
CA ARG A 101 -24.21 8.41 -18.59
C ARG A 101 -25.36 8.72 -17.64
N GLY A 102 -25.09 9.59 -16.67
CA GLY A 102 -26.08 10.51 -16.11
C GLY A 102 -27.32 9.94 -15.42
N GLN A 103 -27.28 8.76 -14.80
CA GLN A 103 -28.38 8.27 -13.98
C GLN A 103 -27.99 8.16 -12.51
N LEU A 104 -28.67 8.95 -11.66
CA LEU A 104 -28.53 8.92 -10.21
C LEU A 104 -29.02 7.56 -9.69
N VAL A 105 -28.11 6.76 -9.15
CA VAL A 105 -28.42 5.49 -8.50
C VAL A 105 -29.01 5.79 -7.11
N HIS A 106 -30.23 5.33 -6.85
CA HIS A 106 -30.86 5.43 -5.52
C HIS A 106 -30.07 4.60 -4.50
N GLY A 107 -29.42 5.28 -3.55
CA GLY A 107 -28.71 4.63 -2.45
C GLY A 107 -29.69 3.96 -1.48
N ALA A 108 -29.70 2.63 -1.45
CA ALA A 108 -30.40 1.87 -0.42
C ALA A 108 -29.64 2.00 0.90
N LYS A 109 -30.27 2.58 1.92
CA LYS A 109 -29.72 2.66 3.28
C LYS A 109 -29.69 1.26 3.89
N HIS A 110 -28.52 0.65 3.98
CA HIS A 110 -28.31 -0.59 4.72
C HIS A 110 -28.07 -0.21 6.18
N GLY A 111 -28.92 -0.69 7.09
CA GLY A 111 -28.74 -0.50 8.52
C GLY A 111 -27.62 -1.41 9.00
N VAL A 112 -26.56 -0.83 9.56
CA VAL A 112 -25.45 -1.59 10.15
C VAL A 112 -25.95 -2.23 11.45
N SER A 113 -26.53 -3.42 11.39
CA SER A 113 -26.79 -4.23 12.58
C SER A 113 -25.46 -4.70 13.18
N SER A 114 -25.30 -4.63 14.50
CA SER A 114 -24.11 -5.14 15.18
C SER A 114 -23.92 -6.63 14.91
N PHE A 115 -22.95 -6.97 14.06
CA PHE A 115 -22.71 -8.34 13.65
C PHE A 115 -21.95 -9.12 14.73
N GLN A 116 -22.52 -10.23 15.20
CA GLN A 116 -21.82 -11.19 16.06
C GLN A 116 -21.14 -12.25 15.16
N ASN A 117 -19.88 -12.04 14.77
CA ASN A 117 -19.10 -13.10 14.12
C ASN A 117 -18.47 -14.00 15.19
N PRO A 118 -18.60 -15.34 15.12
CA PRO A 118 -17.95 -16.24 16.07
C PRO A 118 -16.41 -16.11 16.10
N SER A 119 -15.80 -15.57 15.03
CA SER A 119 -14.36 -15.34 14.92
C SER A 119 -13.87 -14.12 15.69
N VAL A 120 -14.75 -13.19 16.09
CA VAL A 120 -14.36 -11.95 16.80
C VAL A 120 -13.62 -12.27 18.10
N GLY A 121 -14.10 -13.24 18.88
CA GLY A 121 -13.42 -13.66 20.11
C GLY A 121 -12.02 -14.26 19.86
N VAL A 122 -11.82 -14.91 18.71
CA VAL A 122 -10.52 -15.48 18.31
C VAL A 122 -9.57 -14.36 17.85
N ILE A 123 -10.06 -13.40 17.07
CA ILE A 123 -9.32 -12.20 16.65
C ILE A 123 -8.75 -11.47 17.87
N TYR A 124 -9.60 -11.11 18.84
CA TYR A 124 -9.16 -10.40 20.05
C TYR A 124 -8.17 -11.21 20.88
N ARG A 125 -8.36 -12.53 21.01
CA ARG A 125 -7.44 -13.41 21.75
C ARG A 125 -6.04 -13.38 21.14
N HIS A 126 -5.92 -13.51 19.82
CA HIS A 126 -4.62 -13.51 19.14
C HIS A 126 -3.98 -12.13 19.11
N HIS A 127 -4.79 -11.06 18.99
CA HIS A 127 -4.31 -9.69 19.12
C HIS A 127 -3.73 -9.44 20.53
N GLN A 128 -4.46 -9.80 21.60
CA GLN A 128 -3.96 -9.66 22.98
C GLN A 128 -2.71 -10.50 23.25
N ARG A 129 -2.63 -11.72 22.69
CA ARG A 129 -1.42 -12.55 22.78
C ARG A 129 -0.22 -11.88 22.11
N THR A 130 -0.43 -11.26 20.95
CA THR A 130 0.59 -10.52 20.22
C THR A 130 1.12 -9.35 21.06
N LEU A 131 0.24 -8.52 21.60
CA LEU A 131 0.62 -7.38 22.45
C LEU A 131 1.43 -7.81 23.69
N ARG A 132 1.03 -8.93 24.31
CA ARG A 132 1.74 -9.48 25.47
C ARG A 132 3.14 -9.95 25.11
N GLN A 133 3.26 -10.79 24.08
CA GLN A 133 4.55 -11.32 23.64
C GLN A 133 5.49 -10.19 23.20
N LEU A 134 4.99 -9.24 22.42
CA LEU A 134 5.79 -8.10 21.97
C LEU A 134 6.23 -7.22 23.15
N GLY A 135 5.39 -7.08 24.18
CA GLY A 135 5.75 -6.42 25.44
C GLY A 135 6.86 -7.15 26.19
N GLU A 136 6.86 -8.48 26.21
CA GLU A 136 7.94 -9.30 26.77
C GLU A 136 9.23 -9.12 25.96
N ASP A 137 9.16 -9.25 24.64
CA ASP A 137 10.31 -9.10 23.72
C ASP A 137 10.93 -7.70 23.78
N LEU A 138 10.12 -6.65 23.97
CA LEU A 138 10.60 -5.27 24.15
C LEU A 138 11.25 -5.05 25.52
N ASN A 139 10.89 -5.82 26.55
CA ASN A 139 11.53 -5.74 27.85
C ASN A 139 12.86 -6.48 27.90
N ASP A 140 13.06 -7.49 27.04
CA ASP A 140 14.32 -8.20 26.85
C ASP A 140 15.38 -7.31 26.17
N ALA A 141 16.56 -7.22 26.77
CA ALA A 141 17.64 -6.35 26.28
C ALA A 141 18.23 -6.83 24.93
N ASP A 142 18.22 -8.14 24.68
CA ASP A 142 18.79 -8.73 23.47
C ASP A 142 17.79 -8.66 22.30
N LEU A 143 16.49 -8.72 22.59
CA LEU A 143 15.44 -8.74 21.56
C LEU A 143 14.90 -7.36 21.20
N ARG A 144 14.89 -6.38 22.12
CA ARG A 144 14.22 -5.07 21.97
C ARG A 144 14.45 -4.36 20.64
N TYR A 145 15.64 -4.48 20.08
CA TYR A 145 16.00 -3.85 18.81
C TYR A 145 16.27 -4.84 17.67
N SER A 146 15.96 -6.12 17.84
CA SER A 146 16.14 -7.15 16.81
C SER A 146 15.27 -6.87 15.56
N ASP A 147 15.68 -7.44 14.41
CA ASP A 147 14.88 -7.38 13.18
C ASP A 147 13.49 -7.99 13.40
N THR A 148 13.41 -9.08 14.15
CA THR A 148 12.16 -9.77 14.49
C THR A 148 11.18 -8.84 15.21
N VAL A 149 11.64 -8.08 16.22
CA VAL A 149 10.80 -7.14 16.95
C VAL A 149 10.37 -5.98 16.06
N LEU A 150 11.25 -5.44 15.22
CA LEU A 150 10.88 -4.38 14.28
C LEU A 150 9.82 -4.84 13.27
N VAL A 151 10.02 -6.01 12.65
CA VAL A 151 9.04 -6.62 11.73
C VAL A 151 7.72 -6.89 12.45
N ALA A 152 7.75 -7.36 13.70
CA ALA A 152 6.55 -7.62 14.48
C ALA A 152 5.77 -6.34 14.80
N VAL A 153 6.45 -5.25 15.20
CA VAL A 153 5.82 -3.93 15.43
C VAL A 153 5.17 -3.40 14.17
N ILE A 154 5.87 -3.45 13.03
CA ILE A 154 5.36 -2.98 11.74
C ILE A 154 4.17 -3.83 11.28
N THR A 155 4.25 -5.16 11.45
CA THR A 155 3.15 -6.07 11.11
C THR A 155 1.93 -5.81 11.97
N LEU A 156 2.12 -5.61 13.29
CA LEU A 156 1.03 -5.28 14.21
C LEU A 156 0.35 -3.96 13.82
N MET A 157 1.13 -2.93 13.49
CA MET A 157 0.62 -1.67 12.95
C MET A 157 -0.27 -1.91 11.73
N ARG A 158 0.17 -2.75 10.79
CA ARG A 158 -0.60 -3.10 9.58
C ARG A 158 -1.91 -3.83 9.91
N VAL A 159 -1.88 -4.81 10.82
CA VAL A 159 -3.08 -5.53 11.28
C VAL A 159 -4.09 -4.59 11.93
N GLU A 160 -3.62 -3.65 12.75
CA GLU A 160 -4.50 -2.68 13.41
C GLU A 160 -5.13 -1.68 12.44
N ILE A 161 -4.41 -1.28 11.38
CA ILE A 161 -4.95 -0.42 10.32
C ILE A 161 -6.05 -1.14 9.54
N GLN A 162 -5.83 -2.43 9.19
CA GLN A 162 -6.86 -3.26 8.55
C GLN A 162 -8.14 -3.35 9.39
N GLN A 163 -8.03 -3.32 10.71
CA GLN A 163 -9.17 -3.36 11.62
C GLN A 163 -9.93 -2.02 11.73
N SER A 164 -9.41 -0.93 11.18
CA SER A 164 -10.06 0.39 10.93
C SER A 164 -10.85 1.05 12.07
N ALA A 165 -10.86 0.50 13.29
CA ALA A 165 -11.69 0.99 14.40
C ALA A 165 -11.07 0.83 15.81
N PHE A 166 -10.00 0.04 15.99
CA PHE A 166 -9.52 -0.35 17.33
C PHE A 166 -8.00 -0.24 17.54
N GLY A 167 -7.26 0.39 16.63
CA GLY A 167 -5.80 0.38 16.65
C GLY A 167 -5.15 1.57 17.33
N ALA A 168 -4.17 1.31 18.20
CA ALA A 168 -3.19 2.30 18.62
C ALA A 168 -2.02 2.38 17.62
N TRP A 169 -2.31 2.23 16.32
CA TRP A 169 -1.33 2.15 15.24
C TRP A 169 -0.31 3.31 15.23
N PRO A 170 -0.66 4.57 15.62
CA PRO A 170 0.33 5.65 15.70
C PRO A 170 1.41 5.38 16.77
N THR A 171 1.06 4.67 17.84
CA THR A 171 2.00 4.24 18.89
C THR A 171 2.99 3.22 18.33
N HIS A 172 2.52 2.26 17.53
CA HIS A 172 3.40 1.27 16.87
C HIS A 172 4.31 1.93 15.84
N LEU A 173 3.79 2.90 15.08
CA LEU A 173 4.61 3.71 14.17
C LEU A 173 5.70 4.47 14.94
N HIS A 174 5.37 5.05 16.09
CA HIS A 174 6.35 5.72 16.95
C HIS A 174 7.41 4.75 17.49
N ALA A 175 7.00 3.55 17.91
CA ALA A 175 7.91 2.49 18.36
C ALA A 175 8.86 2.05 17.23
N ALA A 176 8.36 1.85 16.01
CA ALA A 176 9.18 1.52 14.85
C ALA A 176 10.21 2.63 14.55
N ARG A 177 9.80 3.91 14.56
CA ARG A 177 10.73 5.05 14.43
C ARG A 177 11.82 5.03 15.50
N ALA A 178 11.45 4.73 16.75
CA ALA A 178 12.42 4.66 17.85
C ALA A 178 13.44 3.53 17.65
N ILE A 179 12.98 2.32 17.27
CA ILE A 179 13.87 1.18 16.99
C ILE A 179 14.83 1.50 15.83
N ILE A 180 14.31 2.06 14.74
CA ILE A 180 15.12 2.45 13.58
C ILE A 180 16.19 3.48 13.98
N ALA A 181 15.81 4.51 14.76
CA ALA A 181 16.74 5.52 15.24
C ALA A 181 17.84 4.93 16.15
N GLN A 182 17.49 4.00 17.05
CA GLN A 182 18.46 3.32 17.92
C GLN A 182 19.46 2.45 17.14
N ARG A 183 19.07 1.97 15.95
CA ARG A 183 19.93 1.17 15.08
C ARG A 183 20.71 1.97 14.04
N GLY A 184 20.93 3.26 14.28
CA GLY A 184 21.72 4.12 13.40
C GLY A 184 20.93 4.70 12.22
N GLY A 185 19.60 4.68 12.28
CA GLY A 185 18.72 5.30 11.29
C GLY A 185 18.36 4.40 10.11
N PHE A 186 17.57 4.92 9.17
CA PHE A 186 16.97 4.12 8.10
C PHE A 186 18.01 3.41 7.21
N LYS A 187 19.14 4.07 6.94
CA LYS A 187 20.22 3.55 6.10
C LYS A 187 20.78 2.21 6.61
N SER A 188 20.71 1.91 7.91
CA SER A 188 21.28 0.66 8.45
C SER A 188 20.52 -0.59 8.02
N PHE A 189 19.29 -0.44 7.53
CA PHE A 189 18.43 -1.55 7.12
C PHE A 189 18.40 -1.79 5.60
N LEU A 190 19.29 -1.12 4.84
CA LEU A 190 19.39 -1.36 3.41
C LEU A 190 19.84 -2.79 3.11
N PRO A 191 19.42 -3.39 1.97
CA PRO A 191 19.81 -4.74 1.56
C PRO A 191 21.34 -4.96 1.57
N GLU A 192 22.09 -3.92 1.20
CA GLU A 192 23.56 -3.91 1.16
C GLU A 192 24.21 -4.18 2.53
N ASN A 193 23.49 -3.95 3.63
CA ASN A 193 23.97 -4.19 4.99
C ASN A 193 23.58 -5.58 5.53
N GLY A 194 23.07 -6.47 4.68
CA GLY A 194 22.72 -7.84 5.04
C GLY A 194 21.37 -7.99 5.76
N THR A 195 20.53 -6.95 5.77
CA THR A 195 19.18 -7.01 6.35
C THR A 195 18.13 -7.28 5.28
N SER A 196 17.25 -8.27 5.51
CA SER A 196 16.18 -8.65 4.59
C SER A 196 14.78 -8.35 5.15
N ILE A 197 14.50 -7.07 5.45
CA ILE A 197 13.19 -6.63 5.96
C ILE A 197 12.51 -5.58 5.05
N CYS A 198 12.86 -5.57 3.76
CA CYS A 198 12.43 -4.53 2.81
C CYS A 198 10.92 -4.31 2.79
N GLU A 199 10.11 -5.37 2.78
CA GLU A 199 8.65 -5.24 2.72
C GLU A 199 8.05 -4.61 3.99
N ALA A 200 8.65 -4.89 5.15
CA ALA A 200 8.29 -4.22 6.39
C ALA A 200 8.70 -2.73 6.34
N LEU A 201 9.89 -2.41 5.82
CA LEU A 201 10.32 -1.01 5.67
C LEU A 201 9.46 -0.24 4.68
N THR A 202 9.03 -0.87 3.59
CA THR A 202 8.06 -0.29 2.64
C THR A 202 6.77 0.07 3.36
N THR A 203 6.20 -0.87 4.12
CA THR A 203 5.02 -0.62 4.96
C THR A 203 5.25 0.53 5.94
N PHE A 204 6.42 0.58 6.58
CA PHE A 204 6.77 1.65 7.51
C PHE A 204 6.84 3.02 6.82
N ILE A 205 7.54 3.14 5.69
CA ILE A 205 7.63 4.39 4.91
C ILE A 205 6.23 4.87 4.57
N PHE A 206 5.35 3.97 4.12
CA PHE A 206 3.99 4.34 3.78
C PHE A 206 3.19 4.87 4.95
N MET A 207 3.19 4.16 6.08
CA MET A 207 2.41 4.61 7.23
C MET A 207 2.97 5.91 7.82
N ASP A 208 4.29 6.12 7.74
CA ASP A 208 4.92 7.38 8.12
C ASP A 208 4.44 8.53 7.23
N VAL A 209 4.59 8.38 5.92
CA VAL A 209 4.28 9.43 4.92
C VAL A 209 2.76 9.67 4.84
N LEU A 210 1.95 8.63 4.64
CA LEU A 210 0.50 8.76 4.50
C LEU A 210 -0.16 9.26 5.80
N GLY A 211 0.43 8.98 6.96
CA GLY A 211 -0.02 9.55 8.23
C GLY A 211 0.03 11.08 8.28
N ALA A 212 0.98 11.71 7.55
CA ALA A 212 1.09 13.16 7.47
C ALA A 212 0.05 13.80 6.53
N ILE A 213 -0.40 13.09 5.50
CA ILE A 213 -1.41 13.58 4.53
C ILE A 213 -2.72 13.95 5.24
N PHE A 214 -3.17 13.09 6.17
CA PHE A 214 -4.41 13.31 6.92
C PHE A 214 -4.26 14.22 8.14
N THR A 215 -3.05 14.69 8.42
CA THR A 215 -2.77 15.58 9.55
C THR A 215 -2.88 17.04 9.11
N PRO A 216 -3.73 17.88 9.74
CA PRO A 216 -3.77 19.31 9.46
C PRO A 216 -2.39 19.94 9.62
N GLY A 217 -2.08 20.96 8.81
CA GLY A 217 -0.74 21.58 8.79
C GLY A 217 -0.24 21.91 10.20
N ASN A 218 -1.00 22.69 10.96
CA ASN A 218 -0.66 23.12 12.33
C ASN A 218 -0.47 21.98 13.35
N MET A 219 -0.80 20.74 13.00
CA MET A 219 -0.58 19.54 13.82
C MET A 219 0.58 18.68 13.33
N LEU A 220 1.21 19.03 12.20
CA LEU A 220 2.39 18.35 11.69
C LEU A 220 3.55 18.50 12.65
N ARG A 221 4.17 17.37 13.01
CA ARG A 221 5.36 17.35 13.85
C ARG A 221 6.57 17.64 12.99
N ALA A 222 7.28 18.73 13.31
CA ALA A 222 8.44 19.19 12.55
C ALA A 222 9.52 18.11 12.37
N ARG A 223 9.76 17.33 13.43
CA ARG A 223 10.72 16.23 13.43
C ARG A 223 10.33 15.13 12.44
N ASP A 224 9.06 14.75 12.42
CA ASP A 224 8.58 13.61 11.64
C ASP A 224 8.62 13.94 10.14
N ALA A 225 8.07 15.09 9.73
CA ALA A 225 8.11 15.52 8.32
C ALA A 225 9.52 15.78 7.79
N ARG A 226 10.46 16.21 8.65
CA ARG A 226 11.87 16.36 8.26
C ARG A 226 12.56 15.01 8.07
N HIS A 227 12.32 14.04 8.95
CA HIS A 227 12.91 12.70 8.83
C HIS A 227 12.43 11.96 7.58
N GLN A 228 11.22 12.22 7.10
CA GLN A 228 10.72 11.59 5.86
C GLN A 228 11.61 11.89 4.64
N LEU A 229 12.33 13.03 4.63
CA LEU A 229 13.29 13.34 3.57
C LEU A 229 14.45 12.33 3.49
N GLU A 230 14.77 11.65 4.60
CA GLU A 230 15.81 10.62 4.67
C GLU A 230 15.44 9.37 3.86
N TYR A 231 14.16 9.16 3.54
CA TYR A 231 13.69 8.00 2.77
C TYR A 231 13.96 8.16 1.26
N ILE A 232 14.00 9.40 0.75
CA ILE A 232 14.07 9.71 -0.69
C ILE A 232 15.22 8.98 -1.40
N PRO A 233 16.47 8.98 -0.88
CA PRO A 233 17.58 8.30 -1.55
C PRO A 233 17.42 6.78 -1.65
N PHE A 234 16.50 6.19 -0.90
CA PHE A 234 16.35 4.75 -0.74
C PHE A 234 15.06 4.19 -1.34
N LEU A 235 14.17 5.06 -1.87
CA LEU A 235 12.88 4.63 -2.44
C LEU A 235 13.07 3.56 -3.52
N GLY A 236 13.98 3.77 -4.47
CA GLY A 236 14.22 2.79 -5.54
C GLY A 236 14.68 1.42 -5.04
N ALA A 237 15.45 1.37 -3.95
CA ALA A 237 15.98 0.12 -3.39
C ALA A 237 14.96 -0.63 -2.52
N VAL A 238 14.18 0.11 -1.73
CA VAL A 238 13.25 -0.44 -0.72
C VAL A 238 11.84 -0.58 -1.29
N PHE A 239 11.32 0.50 -1.86
CA PHE A 239 9.93 0.59 -2.30
C PHE A 239 9.69 0.01 -3.71
N ARG A 240 10.75 -0.08 -4.54
CA ARG A 240 10.71 -0.72 -5.87
C ARG A 240 9.57 -0.19 -6.73
N ASN A 241 9.37 1.13 -6.74
CA ASN A 241 8.40 1.79 -7.60
C ASN A 241 6.94 1.29 -7.44
N GLY A 242 6.60 0.71 -6.29
CA GLY A 242 5.24 0.24 -5.98
C GLY A 242 4.90 -1.19 -6.40
N ALA A 243 5.85 -1.95 -6.95
CA ALA A 243 5.55 -3.30 -7.47
C ALA A 243 5.05 -4.27 -6.38
N ASN A 244 5.71 -4.27 -5.22
CA ASN A 244 5.50 -5.24 -4.13
C ASN A 244 4.62 -4.72 -2.98
N SER A 245 3.78 -3.71 -3.23
CA SER A 245 2.97 -3.07 -2.18
C SER A 245 1.47 -3.06 -2.48
N ASP A 246 0.69 -3.08 -1.40
CA ASP A 246 -0.74 -2.75 -1.33
C ASP A 246 -1.06 -1.28 -1.69
N PHE A 247 -0.03 -0.44 -1.84
CA PHE A 247 -0.13 0.94 -2.31
C PHE A 247 0.81 1.14 -3.52
N PRO A 248 0.36 0.81 -4.74
CA PRO A 248 1.22 0.79 -5.92
C PRO A 248 1.44 2.20 -6.50
N CYS A 249 2.20 3.00 -5.77
CA CYS A 249 2.59 4.36 -6.12
C CYS A 249 3.96 4.39 -6.80
N ALA A 250 4.18 5.31 -7.74
CA ALA A 250 5.50 5.49 -8.32
C ALA A 250 6.47 6.16 -7.32
N ASP A 251 7.76 5.81 -7.38
CA ASP A 251 8.80 6.43 -6.53
C ASP A 251 8.79 7.96 -6.67
N GLN A 252 8.64 8.45 -7.90
CA GLN A 252 8.54 9.88 -8.20
C GLN A 252 7.37 10.53 -7.48
N LEU A 253 6.20 9.89 -7.48
CA LEU A 253 5.00 10.44 -6.83
C LEU A 253 5.12 10.38 -5.31
N LEU A 254 5.66 9.28 -4.75
CA LEU A 254 5.91 9.16 -3.32
C LEU A 254 6.93 10.19 -2.82
N GLU A 255 8.01 10.41 -3.58
CA GLU A 255 8.96 11.49 -3.30
C GLU A 255 8.26 12.87 -3.30
N CYS A 256 7.35 13.11 -4.26
CA CYS A 256 6.59 14.35 -4.29
C CYS A 256 5.72 14.50 -3.04
N ILE A 257 5.05 13.44 -2.56
CA ILE A 257 4.28 13.46 -1.32
C ILE A 257 5.17 13.85 -0.12
N ILE A 258 6.32 13.19 0.04
CA ILE A 258 7.29 13.51 1.10
C ILE A 258 7.70 14.98 1.05
N ARG A 259 7.99 15.51 -0.14
CA ARG A 259 8.37 16.91 -0.33
C ARG A 259 7.21 17.87 -0.04
N ILE A 260 5.98 17.50 -0.39
CA ILE A 260 4.78 18.26 -0.02
C ILE A 260 4.70 18.35 1.51
N ASP A 261 4.81 17.23 2.22
CA ASP A 261 4.74 17.20 3.70
C ASP A 261 5.79 18.11 4.36
N HIS A 262 7.02 18.08 3.83
CA HIS A 262 8.08 18.96 4.31
C HIS A 262 7.81 20.46 4.02
N VAL A 263 7.35 20.81 2.81
CA VAL A 263 7.03 22.20 2.45
C VAL A 263 5.81 22.71 3.22
N ARG A 264 4.80 21.86 3.47
CA ARG A 264 3.65 22.17 4.34
C ARG A 264 4.09 22.58 5.74
N LEU A 265 5.11 21.94 6.29
CA LEU A 265 5.70 22.30 7.58
C LEU A 265 6.38 23.67 7.50
N LEU A 266 7.23 23.90 6.48
CA LEU A 266 7.94 25.18 6.32
C LEU A 266 6.98 26.37 6.14
N GLY A 267 5.86 26.15 5.45
CA GLY A 267 4.82 27.14 5.21
C GLY A 267 4.04 27.59 6.45
N GLN A 268 4.24 26.97 7.61
CA GLN A 268 3.61 27.38 8.88
C GLN A 268 4.48 28.32 9.71
N GLY A 269 5.76 28.45 9.35
CA GLY A 269 6.73 29.26 10.08
C GLY A 269 6.86 30.67 9.52
N ALA A 270 7.86 31.41 10.01
CA ALA A 270 8.19 32.76 9.53
C ALA A 270 8.54 32.82 8.02
N MET A 271 8.80 31.67 7.38
CA MET A 271 9.13 31.54 5.96
C MET A 271 7.90 31.33 5.07
N ALA A 272 6.68 31.48 5.59
CA ALA A 272 5.44 31.25 4.85
C ALA A 272 5.34 32.02 3.53
N ASP A 273 5.95 33.21 3.44
CA ASP A 273 5.94 34.07 2.25
C ASP A 273 7.30 34.14 1.53
N ALA A 274 8.24 33.23 1.86
CA ALA A 274 9.55 33.24 1.23
C ALA A 274 9.46 32.86 -0.27
N PRO A 275 10.14 33.58 -1.18
CA PRO A 275 10.14 33.28 -2.61
C PRO A 275 10.74 31.89 -2.93
N ASP A 276 11.66 31.42 -2.09
CA ASP A 276 12.24 30.08 -2.18
C ASP A 276 11.18 28.99 -1.95
N LEU A 277 10.22 29.25 -1.05
CA LEU A 277 9.13 28.32 -0.76
C LEU A 277 8.19 28.19 -1.96
N ASP A 278 7.89 29.30 -2.64
CA ASP A 278 7.06 29.28 -3.86
C ASP A 278 7.73 28.57 -5.02
N THR A 279 9.05 28.76 -5.15
CA THR A 279 9.86 28.03 -6.12
C THR A 279 9.83 26.53 -5.83
N ALA A 280 9.96 26.12 -4.56
CA ALA A 280 9.86 24.73 -4.16
C ALA A 280 8.47 24.13 -4.45
N CYS A 281 7.38 24.84 -4.11
CA CYS A 281 6.02 24.42 -4.44
C CYS A 281 5.85 24.20 -5.95
N TRP A 282 6.31 25.15 -6.77
CA TRP A 282 6.21 25.07 -8.22
C TRP A 282 7.00 23.89 -8.79
N GLN A 283 8.23 23.65 -8.30
CA GLN A 283 9.05 22.51 -8.71
C GLN A 283 8.37 21.18 -8.40
N ILE A 284 7.78 21.05 -7.21
CA ILE A 284 7.01 19.86 -6.82
C ILE A 284 5.82 19.67 -7.78
N PHE A 285 5.06 20.74 -8.02
CA PHE A 285 3.92 20.70 -8.94
C PHE A 285 4.32 20.26 -10.35
N CYS A 286 5.38 20.85 -10.91
CA CYS A 286 5.89 20.47 -12.21
C CYS A 286 6.35 19.00 -12.25
N ARG A 287 7.01 18.52 -11.19
CA ARG A 287 7.44 17.12 -11.09
C ARG A 287 6.25 16.17 -11.10
N ILE A 288 5.17 16.49 -10.40
CA ILE A 288 3.92 15.70 -10.43
C ILE A 288 3.28 15.74 -11.82
N ALA A 289 3.17 16.93 -12.42
CA ALA A 289 2.57 17.10 -13.75
C ALA A 289 3.38 16.40 -14.86
N SER A 290 4.70 16.30 -14.70
CA SER A 290 5.60 15.62 -15.64
C SER A 290 5.66 14.11 -15.47
N PHE A 291 5.05 13.54 -14.43
CA PHE A 291 4.95 12.09 -14.28
C PHE A 291 4.19 11.51 -15.49
N ASP A 292 4.72 10.44 -16.06
CA ASP A 292 4.13 9.72 -17.19
C ASP A 292 3.47 8.42 -16.69
N PRO A 293 2.13 8.39 -16.55
CA PRO A 293 1.40 7.21 -16.10
C PRO A 293 1.56 6.01 -17.04
N ALA A 294 1.67 6.25 -18.35
CA ALA A 294 1.75 5.20 -19.35
C ALA A 294 3.13 4.53 -19.30
N ALA A 295 4.20 5.32 -19.18
CA ALA A 295 5.55 4.79 -19.02
C ALA A 295 5.70 3.99 -17.72
N TRP A 296 5.15 4.49 -16.60
CA TRP A 296 5.16 3.74 -15.34
C TRP A 296 4.38 2.42 -15.46
N ALA A 297 3.17 2.43 -16.04
CA ALA A 297 2.37 1.22 -16.21
C ALA A 297 3.08 0.18 -17.09
N GLN A 298 3.71 0.62 -18.18
CA GLN A 298 4.50 -0.24 -19.04
C GLN A 298 5.71 -0.84 -18.32
N TYR A 299 6.42 -0.05 -17.51
CA TYR A 299 7.54 -0.54 -16.68
C TYR A 299 7.08 -1.66 -15.75
N GLN A 300 5.97 -1.46 -15.03
CA GLN A 300 5.45 -2.48 -14.10
C GLN A 300 5.09 -3.77 -14.83
N LEU A 301 4.46 -3.68 -16.00
CA LEU A 301 4.12 -4.84 -16.82
C LEU A 301 5.33 -5.60 -17.36
N LEU A 302 6.41 -4.89 -17.71
CA LEU A 302 7.65 -5.51 -18.19
C LEU A 302 8.33 -6.30 -17.06
N GLU A 303 8.28 -5.81 -15.82
CA GLU A 303 8.77 -6.58 -14.67
C GLU A 303 7.96 -7.86 -14.41
N LEU A 304 6.71 -7.97 -14.90
CA LEU A 304 5.92 -9.21 -14.82
C LEU A 304 6.33 -10.28 -15.85
N ALA A 305 6.90 -9.87 -16.99
CA ALA A 305 7.11 -10.73 -18.14
C ALA A 305 7.97 -11.99 -17.92
N PRO A 306 8.88 -12.10 -16.92
CA PRO A 306 9.60 -13.34 -16.69
C PRO A 306 8.91 -14.37 -15.78
N SER A 307 7.70 -14.11 -15.24
CA SER A 307 7.08 -15.01 -14.25
C SER A 307 5.78 -15.64 -14.76
N PRO A 308 5.67 -16.99 -14.91
CA PRO A 308 4.40 -17.63 -15.21
C PRO A 308 3.40 -17.36 -14.08
N PHE A 309 2.19 -16.93 -14.44
CA PHE A 309 1.08 -16.89 -13.50
C PHE A 309 0.91 -18.28 -12.88
N PRO A 310 0.83 -18.41 -11.54
CA PRO A 310 0.65 -19.70 -10.92
C PRO A 310 -0.68 -20.32 -11.39
N GLU A 311 -0.59 -21.52 -11.99
CA GLU A 311 -1.73 -22.37 -12.31
C GLU A 311 -2.50 -22.68 -11.02
N GLY A 312 -3.56 -21.92 -10.79
CA GLY A 312 -4.42 -22.04 -9.61
C GLY A 312 -5.86 -21.68 -9.96
N ARG A 313 -6.37 -22.22 -11.07
CA ARG A 313 -7.76 -22.05 -11.51
C ARG A 313 -8.42 -23.36 -11.93
N ASP A 314 -8.50 -24.29 -10.98
CA ASP A 314 -9.54 -25.32 -11.03
C ASP A 314 -10.75 -24.82 -10.24
N ASN A 315 -11.66 -24.16 -10.94
CA ASN A 315 -13.11 -24.31 -10.83
C ASN A 315 -13.81 -23.32 -11.78
N GLY A 316 -14.27 -23.82 -12.92
CA GLY A 316 -15.19 -23.11 -13.82
C GLY A 316 -14.47 -22.32 -14.90
N ALA A 317 -14.45 -22.89 -16.10
CA ALA A 317 -14.10 -22.21 -17.34
C ALA A 317 -14.99 -20.97 -17.56
N ALA A 318 -14.50 -19.79 -17.15
CA ALA A 318 -14.81 -18.46 -17.72
C ALA A 318 -14.01 -17.36 -16.97
N GLY A 319 -13.02 -16.76 -17.62
CA GLY A 319 -12.59 -15.38 -17.34
C GLY A 319 -11.40 -15.18 -16.38
N LEU A 320 -10.16 -15.36 -16.84
CA LEU A 320 -9.02 -14.49 -16.47
C LEU A 320 -8.10 -14.18 -17.66
N ASP A 321 -8.56 -14.38 -18.89
CA ASP A 321 -7.92 -13.72 -20.03
C ASP A 321 -8.48 -12.31 -20.12
N ALA A 322 -8.22 -11.46 -19.12
CA ALA A 322 -8.25 -10.03 -19.40
C ALA A 322 -7.13 -9.81 -20.42
N PRO A 323 -7.41 -9.36 -21.65
CA PRO A 323 -6.36 -9.17 -22.64
C PRO A 323 -5.29 -8.28 -22.00
N HIS A 324 -4.00 -8.59 -22.17
CA HIS A 324 -2.89 -7.79 -21.62
C HIS A 324 -3.10 -6.26 -21.80
N ALA A 325 -3.76 -5.86 -22.89
CA ALA A 325 -4.19 -4.49 -23.16
C ALA A 325 -5.16 -3.91 -22.10
N THR A 326 -6.12 -4.69 -21.61
CA THR A 326 -7.03 -4.29 -20.53
C THR A 326 -6.29 -4.09 -19.22
N ILE A 327 -5.40 -5.01 -18.85
CA ILE A 327 -4.57 -4.86 -17.64
C ILE A 327 -3.70 -3.62 -17.75
N ALA A 328 -3.03 -3.41 -18.89
CA ALA A 328 -2.23 -2.22 -19.15
C ALA A 328 -3.04 -0.93 -19.01
N SER A 329 -4.23 -0.88 -19.61
CA SER A 329 -5.13 0.28 -19.49
C SER A 329 -5.53 0.54 -18.04
N MET A 330 -5.87 -0.50 -17.28
CA MET A 330 -6.26 -0.36 -15.87
C MET A 330 -5.09 0.13 -14.99
N THR A 331 -3.88 -0.37 -15.24
CA THR A 331 -2.67 0.06 -14.53
C THR A 331 -2.32 1.51 -14.84
N GLU A 332 -2.47 1.94 -16.10
CA GLU A 332 -2.30 3.33 -16.50
C GLU A 332 -3.35 4.24 -15.84
N ASP A 333 -4.62 3.81 -15.81
CA ASP A 333 -5.70 4.55 -15.14
C ASP A 333 -5.45 4.68 -13.63
N LEU A 334 -4.94 3.63 -12.99
CA LEU A 334 -4.53 3.66 -11.59
C LEU A 334 -3.39 4.65 -11.36
N ALA A 335 -2.35 4.62 -12.20
CA ALA A 335 -1.23 5.54 -12.12
C ALA A 335 -1.67 7.01 -12.30
N ARG A 336 -2.61 7.25 -13.23
CA ARG A 336 -3.23 8.56 -13.46
C ARG A 336 -4.05 9.00 -12.26
N ALA A 337 -4.80 8.09 -11.63
CA ALA A 337 -5.55 8.38 -10.40
C ALA A 337 -4.60 8.82 -9.26
N PHE A 338 -3.47 8.13 -9.08
CA PHE A 338 -2.43 8.56 -8.14
C PHE A 338 -1.87 9.94 -8.48
N GLN A 339 -1.51 10.18 -9.74
CA GLN A 339 -1.01 11.47 -10.18
C GLN A 339 -1.99 12.60 -9.83
N TYR A 340 -3.28 12.43 -10.13
CA TYR A 340 -4.31 13.42 -9.82
C TYR A 340 -4.53 13.59 -8.32
N ALA A 341 -4.53 12.51 -7.54
CA ALA A 341 -4.66 12.59 -6.09
C ALA A 341 -3.49 13.37 -5.47
N VAL A 342 -2.25 13.10 -5.89
CA VAL A 342 -1.05 13.82 -5.42
C VAL A 342 -1.06 15.27 -5.88
N MET A 343 -1.55 15.55 -7.10
CA MET A 343 -1.69 16.90 -7.62
C MET A 343 -2.74 17.71 -6.83
N LEU A 344 -3.89 17.11 -6.51
CA LEU A 344 -4.92 17.71 -5.67
C LEU A 344 -4.39 17.99 -4.26
N TYR A 345 -3.65 17.03 -3.70
CA TYR A 345 -2.98 17.19 -2.42
C TYR A 345 -2.01 18.39 -2.44
N CYS A 346 -1.12 18.44 -3.43
CA CYS A 346 -0.19 19.54 -3.65
C CYS A 346 -0.90 20.90 -3.76
N MET A 347 -1.91 21.01 -4.63
CA MET A 347 -2.67 22.25 -4.83
C MET A 347 -3.35 22.70 -3.54
N ARG A 348 -4.01 21.77 -2.84
CA ARG A 348 -4.72 22.07 -1.60
C ARG A 348 -3.77 22.60 -0.53
N THR A 349 -2.68 21.88 -0.27
CA THR A 349 -1.87 22.14 0.92
C THR A 349 -0.75 23.15 0.68
N LEU A 350 -0.24 23.29 -0.54
CA LEU A 350 0.87 24.20 -0.84
C LEU A 350 0.44 25.56 -1.39
N TYR A 351 -0.82 25.68 -1.83
CA TYR A 351 -1.37 26.91 -2.40
C TYR A 351 -2.60 27.38 -1.65
N MET A 352 -3.67 26.57 -1.64
CA MET A 352 -4.95 27.01 -1.07
C MET A 352 -4.87 27.27 0.43
N ASP A 353 -4.22 26.38 1.20
CA ASP A 353 -4.04 26.56 2.65
C ASP A 353 -3.15 27.79 2.99
N ARG A 354 -2.35 28.28 2.02
CA ARG A 354 -1.56 29.52 2.12
C ARG A 354 -2.28 30.76 1.56
N GLY A 355 -3.55 30.63 1.16
CA GLY A 355 -4.33 31.73 0.59
C GLY A 355 -3.93 32.13 -0.84
N LYS A 356 -3.10 31.34 -1.52
CA LYS A 356 -2.69 31.60 -2.91
C LYS A 356 -3.70 31.03 -3.88
N SER A 357 -3.98 31.75 -4.96
CA SER A 357 -4.86 31.27 -6.00
C SER A 357 -4.14 30.29 -6.94
N ILE A 358 -4.91 29.45 -7.64
CA ILE A 358 -4.38 28.60 -8.71
C ILE A 358 -3.86 29.46 -9.89
N ALA A 359 -4.34 30.69 -10.04
CA ALA A 359 -3.80 31.62 -11.03
C ALA A 359 -2.35 32.04 -10.68
N ASP A 360 -2.03 32.19 -9.39
CA ASP A 360 -0.67 32.51 -8.93
C ASP A 360 0.30 31.34 -9.16
N LEU A 361 -0.18 30.10 -9.10
CA LEU A 361 0.56 28.90 -9.49
C LEU A 361 0.97 28.99 -10.98
N LEU A 362 0.00 29.27 -11.86
CA LEU A 362 0.23 29.34 -13.32
C LEU A 362 1.00 30.60 -13.75
N ALA A 363 0.95 31.67 -12.96
CA ALA A 363 1.62 32.93 -13.22
C ALA A 363 3.04 33.02 -12.62
N SER A 364 3.51 31.97 -11.91
CA SER A 364 4.81 32.02 -11.24
C SER A 364 5.98 32.27 -12.23
N PRO A 365 7.02 33.05 -11.87
CA PRO A 365 8.15 33.37 -12.76
C PRO A 365 8.82 32.18 -13.45
N PRO A 366 8.99 30.99 -12.83
CA PRO A 366 9.51 29.82 -13.53
C PRO A 366 8.53 29.21 -14.56
N ALA A 367 7.21 29.44 -14.46
CA ALA A 367 6.23 29.07 -15.49
C ALA A 367 6.42 29.91 -16.77
N ALA A 368 6.74 31.20 -16.62
CA ALA A 368 7.08 32.08 -17.74
C ALA A 368 8.38 31.66 -18.45
N ALA A 369 9.39 31.20 -17.70
CA ALA A 369 10.64 30.68 -18.26
C ALA A 369 10.47 29.36 -19.03
N LEU A 370 9.56 28.49 -18.58
CA LEU A 370 9.21 27.26 -19.31
C LEU A 370 8.35 27.54 -20.56
N ALA A 371 7.42 28.50 -20.49
CA ALA A 371 6.66 28.96 -21.65
C ALA A 371 7.57 29.56 -22.75
N LEU A 372 8.61 30.30 -22.35
CA LEU A 372 9.65 30.83 -23.25
C LEU A 372 10.50 29.71 -23.91
N ARG A 373 10.82 28.63 -23.18
CA ARG A 373 11.50 27.46 -23.76
C ARG A 373 10.60 26.63 -24.70
N GLY A 374 9.30 26.55 -24.40
CA GLY A 374 8.31 25.88 -25.26
C GLY A 374 8.00 26.66 -26.56
N GLN A 375 8.15 27.98 -26.56
CA GLN A 375 7.99 28.82 -27.75
C GLN A 375 9.22 28.83 -28.66
N SER A 376 10.43 28.56 -28.15
CA SER A 376 11.66 28.50 -28.96
C SER A 376 11.78 27.24 -29.85
N THR A 377 10.82 26.30 -29.78
CA THR A 377 10.80 25.08 -30.62
C THR A 377 9.67 25.04 -31.66
N ARG A 378 8.95 26.14 -31.87
CA ARG A 378 7.97 26.28 -32.97
C ARG A 378 8.07 27.65 -33.63
N LEU A 379 8.79 27.71 -34.75
CA LEU A 379 8.83 28.68 -35.88
C LEU A 379 10.27 28.58 -36.45
N ASP A 380 10.59 28.14 -37.68
CA ASP A 380 9.88 28.06 -38.96
C ASP A 380 10.39 26.88 -39.82
N PRO A 381 9.52 26.13 -40.51
CA PRO A 381 9.88 25.27 -41.63
C PRO A 381 9.57 25.99 -42.96
N LEU A 382 10.19 27.13 -43.25
CA LEU A 382 10.05 27.80 -44.56
C LEU A 382 11.27 28.70 -44.85
N LEU A 383 12.39 28.09 -45.26
CA LEU A 383 13.46 28.79 -46.00
C LEU A 383 14.43 27.77 -46.62
N LEU A 384 13.91 26.93 -47.51
CA LEU A 384 14.70 26.12 -48.45
C LEU A 384 13.94 26.06 -49.78
N CYS A 385 14.21 27.05 -50.65
CA CYS A 385 14.32 26.95 -52.12
C CYS A 385 14.05 28.32 -52.80
N THR A 386 15.13 28.99 -53.23
CA THR A 386 15.30 29.65 -54.54
C THR A 386 16.82 29.86 -54.74
N THR A 387 17.52 28.90 -55.36
CA THR A 387 18.01 28.91 -56.76
C THR A 387 18.86 30.13 -57.17
N GLU A 388 20.13 29.80 -57.45
CA GLU A 388 21.01 30.24 -58.55
C GLU A 388 21.39 31.72 -58.76
N GLY A 389 22.70 31.91 -58.91
CA GLY A 389 23.42 33.13 -59.24
C GLY A 389 24.90 32.97 -58.93
#